data_AF-A0ABD6E4R2-F1
#
_entry.id   AF-A0ABD6E4R2-F1
#
_cell.length_a   1.000
_cell.length_b   1.000
_cell.length_c   1.000
_cell.angle_alpha   90.00
_cell.angle_beta   90.00
_cell.angle_gamma   90.00
#
_symmetry.space_group_name_H-M   'P 1'
#
loop_
_entity.id
_entity.type
_entity.pdbx_description
1 polymer ?
#
loop_
_entity_poly.entity_id
_entity_poly.type
_entity_poly.pdbx_seq_one_letter_code
_entity_poly.pdbx_strand_id
1 'polypeptide(L)'
;MDRLEADLSELGVDVDPKRMKNLNAEQTRKHPIGKKIVVGKVHTLMPKRKESRILQGISNPTLRMKAEKIKRKGQKMMQQDARKGEADRAVFVKQPKHLFTGKRGVGKADRR
;
A
#
# COMPACT_ATOMS: atom_id res chain seq x y z
N MET A 1 -7.38 -22.76 -44.00
CA MET A 1 -6.86 -24.15 -43.93
C MET A 1 -6.63 -24.72 -45.34
N ASP A 2 -6.89 -23.91 -46.36
CA ASP A 2 -7.32 -24.40 -47.67
C ASP A 2 -6.15 -24.68 -48.62
N ARG A 3 -4.97 -24.10 -48.36
CA ARG A 3 -3.75 -24.39 -49.14
C ARG A 3 -3.21 -25.79 -48.87
N LEU A 4 -3.10 -26.17 -47.59
CA LEU A 4 -2.57 -27.48 -47.20
C LEU A 4 -3.48 -28.62 -47.68
N GLU A 5 -4.80 -28.42 -47.62
CA GLU A 5 -5.79 -29.38 -48.12
C GLU A 5 -5.69 -29.57 -49.63
N ALA A 6 -5.50 -28.48 -50.39
CA ALA A 6 -5.32 -28.53 -51.84
C ALA A 6 -4.02 -29.26 -52.24
N ASP A 7 -2.89 -28.91 -51.61
CA ASP A 7 -1.58 -29.51 -51.90
C ASP A 7 -1.57 -31.03 -51.61
N LEU A 8 -2.21 -31.46 -50.51
CA LEU A 8 -2.32 -32.88 -50.16
C LEU A 8 -3.29 -33.65 -51.06
N SER A 9 -4.38 -32.98 -51.48
CA SER A 9 -5.32 -33.55 -52.46
C SER A 9 -4.67 -33.75 -53.83
N GLU A 10 -3.78 -32.84 -54.26
CA GLU A 10 -3.03 -32.96 -55.51
C GLU A 10 -2.05 -34.15 -55.47
N LEU A 11 -1.48 -34.44 -54.30
CA LEU A 11 -0.68 -35.65 -54.04
C LEU A 11 -1.52 -36.93 -53.88
N GLY A 12 -2.85 -36.85 -54.07
CA GLY A 12 -3.78 -37.98 -54.04
C GLY A 12 -4.22 -38.40 -52.64
N VAL A 13 -4.01 -37.56 -51.62
CA VAL A 13 -4.38 -37.84 -50.23
C VAL A 13 -5.65 -37.07 -49.86
N ASP A 14 -6.75 -37.79 -49.62
CA ASP A 14 -8.04 -37.23 -49.21
C ASP A 14 -8.03 -36.88 -47.71
N VAL A 15 -7.79 -35.61 -47.39
CA VAL A 15 -7.77 -35.06 -46.02
C VAL A 15 -9.15 -34.55 -45.60
N ASP A 16 -10.15 -35.42 -45.66
CA ASP A 16 -11.49 -35.17 -45.14
C ASP A 16 -11.47 -35.24 -43.59
N PRO A 17 -11.64 -34.12 -42.85
CA PRO A 17 -11.54 -34.14 -41.38
C PRO A 17 -12.58 -35.09 -40.76
N LYS A 18 -13.76 -35.25 -41.38
CA LYS A 18 -14.81 -36.19 -40.93
C LYS A 18 -14.41 -37.67 -41.01
N ARG A 19 -13.53 -38.04 -41.95
CA ARG A 19 -12.99 -39.40 -42.09
C ARG A 19 -11.80 -39.65 -41.16
N MET A 20 -11.07 -38.59 -40.81
CA MET A 20 -9.87 -38.64 -39.98
C MET A 20 -10.20 -38.51 -38.48
N LYS A 21 -10.56 -39.64 -37.85
CA LYS A 21 -10.93 -39.71 -36.43
C LYS A 21 -9.85 -39.12 -35.48
N ASN A 22 -8.58 -39.36 -35.78
CA ASN A 22 -7.47 -38.93 -34.95
C ASN A 22 -7.21 -37.41 -35.06
N LEU A 23 -7.40 -36.84 -36.26
CA LEU A 23 -7.23 -35.41 -36.49
C LEU A 23 -8.33 -34.59 -35.80
N ASN A 24 -9.57 -35.05 -35.84
CA ASN A 24 -10.67 -34.42 -35.08
C ASN A 24 -10.43 -34.48 -33.57
N ALA A 25 -9.93 -35.60 -33.06
CA ALA A 25 -9.59 -35.75 -31.65
C ALA A 25 -8.46 -34.78 -31.27
N GLU A 26 -7.44 -34.60 -32.11
CA GLU A 26 -6.36 -33.63 -31.91
C GLU A 26 -6.84 -32.17 -31.96
N GLN A 27 -7.69 -31.80 -32.92
CA GLN A 27 -8.24 -30.44 -33.04
C GLN A 27 -9.18 -30.06 -31.89
N THR A 28 -9.89 -31.03 -31.33
CA THR A 28 -10.81 -30.82 -30.19
C THR A 28 -10.12 -30.94 -28.83
N ARG A 29 -8.88 -31.45 -28.78
CA ARG A 29 -8.07 -31.46 -27.56
C ARG A 29 -7.81 -30.03 -27.11
N LYS A 30 -8.50 -29.61 -26.05
CA LYS A 30 -8.09 -28.42 -25.30
C LYS A 30 -6.81 -28.76 -24.56
N HIS A 31 -5.67 -28.26 -25.03
CA HIS A 31 -4.44 -28.33 -24.25
C HIS A 31 -4.71 -27.81 -22.84
N PRO A 32 -4.25 -28.47 -21.77
CA PRO A 32 -4.44 -27.98 -20.42
C PRO A 32 -3.81 -26.59 -20.37
N ILE A 33 -4.64 -25.57 -20.21
CA ILE A 33 -4.18 -24.21 -19.95
C ILE A 33 -3.47 -24.33 -18.61
N GLY A 34 -2.13 -24.39 -18.64
CA GLY A 34 -1.33 -24.39 -17.42
C GLY A 34 -1.81 -23.27 -16.51
N LYS A 35 -1.80 -23.49 -15.19
CA LYS A 35 -2.21 -22.49 -14.19
C LYS A 35 -1.56 -21.16 -14.57
N LYS A 36 -2.36 -20.20 -15.08
CA LYS A 36 -1.82 -18.89 -15.43
C LYS A 36 -1.25 -18.30 -14.14
N ILE A 37 0.04 -17.97 -14.14
CA ILE A 37 0.63 -17.20 -13.06
C ILE A 37 -0.13 -15.88 -13.05
N VAL A 38 -0.94 -15.66 -12.02
CA VAL A 38 -1.59 -14.36 -11.80
C VAL A 38 -0.49 -13.42 -11.34
N VAL A 39 0.16 -12.75 -12.28
CA VAL A 39 1.14 -11.71 -11.99
C VAL A 39 0.36 -10.47 -11.57
N GLY A 40 0.29 -10.24 -10.26
CA GLY A 40 -0.46 -9.14 -9.67
C GLY A 40 -0.55 -9.28 -8.16
N LYS A 41 -1.22 -8.32 -7.50
CA LYS A 41 -1.53 -8.42 -6.07
C LYS A 41 -2.48 -9.60 -5.87
N VAL A 42 -1.93 -10.78 -5.61
CA VAL A 42 -2.69 -11.90 -5.09
C VAL A 42 -3.45 -11.36 -3.88
N HIS A 43 -4.77 -11.54 -3.88
CA HIS A 43 -5.49 -11.66 -2.62
C HIS A 43 -4.89 -12.92 -1.99
N THR A 44 -3.74 -12.76 -1.34
CA THR A 44 -3.26 -13.75 -0.40
C THR A 44 -4.46 -14.06 0.48
N LEU A 45 -4.66 -15.33 0.81
CA LEU A 45 -5.59 -15.76 1.85
C LEU A 45 -5.09 -15.27 3.22
N MET A 46 -4.68 -14.00 3.30
CA MET A 46 -4.37 -13.31 4.52
C MET A 46 -5.68 -13.28 5.31
N PRO A 47 -5.66 -13.80 6.55
CA PRO A 47 -6.83 -13.68 7.41
C PRO A 47 -7.21 -12.20 7.50
N LYS A 48 -8.52 -11.92 7.52
CA LYS A 48 -9.04 -10.56 7.65
C LYS A 48 -8.42 -9.94 8.90
N ARG A 49 -7.47 -9.01 8.72
CA ARG A 49 -6.80 -8.35 9.84
C ARG A 49 -7.85 -7.60 10.64
N LYS A 50 -7.73 -7.65 11.98
CA LYS A 50 -8.58 -6.85 12.86
C LYS A 50 -8.45 -5.38 12.48
N GLU A 51 -9.58 -4.67 12.43
CA GLU A 51 -9.56 -3.23 12.16
C GLU A 51 -8.70 -2.50 13.21
N SER A 52 -8.13 -1.35 12.85
CA SER A 52 -7.34 -0.57 13.80
C SER A 52 -8.23 -0.06 14.95
N ARG A 53 -7.66 0.12 16.14
CA ARG A 53 -8.40 0.61 17.33
C ARG A 53 -9.14 1.93 17.07
N ILE A 54 -8.56 2.79 16.22
CA ILE A 54 -9.12 4.08 15.81
C ILE A 54 -10.43 3.90 15.02
N LEU A 55 -10.52 2.84 14.21
CA LEU A 55 -11.65 2.58 13.32
C LEU A 55 -12.73 1.73 13.98
N GLN A 56 -12.37 0.88 14.95
CA GLN A 56 -13.29 -0.03 15.64
C GLN A 56 -14.48 0.68 16.32
N GLY A 57 -14.29 1.92 16.79
CA GLY A 57 -15.33 2.64 17.55
C GLY A 57 -16.37 3.38 16.70
N ILE A 58 -16.11 3.61 15.40
CA ILE A 58 -17.01 4.36 14.53
C ILE A 58 -17.20 3.56 13.25
N SER A 59 -18.40 3.01 13.01
CA SER A 59 -18.66 2.21 11.81
C SER A 59 -18.83 3.08 10.55
N ASN A 60 -19.55 4.21 10.67
CA ASN A 60 -19.89 5.05 9.52
C ASN A 60 -18.66 5.82 8.97
N PRO A 61 -18.33 5.69 7.66
CA PRO A 61 -17.20 6.38 7.06
C PRO A 61 -17.29 7.91 7.11
N THR A 62 -18.48 8.50 7.05
CA THR A 62 -18.64 9.97 7.10
C THR A 62 -18.28 10.51 8.48
N LEU A 63 -18.68 9.80 9.55
CA LEU A 63 -18.32 10.13 10.93
C LEU A 63 -16.81 9.93 11.17
N ARG A 64 -16.20 8.91 10.56
CA ARG A 64 -14.72 8.73 10.59
C ARG A 64 -14.00 9.95 10.02
N MET A 65 -14.41 10.44 8.85
CA MET A 65 -13.83 11.65 8.26
C MET A 65 -14.04 12.89 9.14
N LYS A 66 -15.22 13.02 9.77
CA LYS A 66 -15.50 14.12 10.70
C LYS A 66 -14.60 14.05 11.95
N ALA A 67 -14.43 12.86 12.53
CA ALA A 67 -13.54 12.65 13.67
C ALA A 67 -12.08 12.99 13.34
N GLU A 68 -11.61 12.62 12.14
CA GLU A 68 -10.27 12.98 11.68
C GLU A 68 -10.09 14.50 11.53
N LYS A 69 -11.10 15.20 11.01
CA LYS A 69 -11.09 16.68 10.93
C LYS A 69 -11.02 17.32 12.32
N ILE A 70 -11.77 16.80 13.29
CA ILE A 70 -11.74 17.28 14.68
C ILE A 70 -10.35 17.06 15.28
N LYS A 71 -9.76 15.87 15.09
CA LYS A 71 -8.39 15.56 15.54
C LYS A 71 -7.37 16.55 14.98
N ARG A 72 -7.39 16.78 13.66
CA ARG A 72 -6.46 17.74 13.01
C ARG A 72 -6.67 19.17 13.52
N LYS A 73 -7.92 19.58 13.78
CA LYS A 73 -8.22 20.89 14.36
C LYS A 73 -7.66 21.03 15.78
N GLY A 74 -7.80 20.00 16.62
CA GLY A 74 -7.24 19.99 17.99
C GLY A 74 -5.71 20.09 18.01
N GLN A 75 -5.03 19.51 17.02
CA GLN A 75 -3.57 19.58 16.90
C GLN A 75 -3.03 20.95 16.46
N LYS A 76 -3.87 21.90 16.03
CA LYS A 76 -3.39 23.20 15.54
C LYS A 76 -2.66 24.02 16.61
N MET A 77 -3.16 24.03 17.85
CA MET A 77 -2.55 24.85 18.92
C MET A 77 -1.14 24.38 19.26
N MET A 78 -0.93 23.07 19.38
CA MET A 78 0.40 22.51 19.63
C MET A 78 1.36 22.72 18.44
N GLN A 79 0.85 22.73 17.20
CA GLN A 79 1.65 23.01 16.00
C GLN A 79 2.04 24.48 15.92
N GLN A 80 1.17 25.40 16.35
CA GLN A 80 1.50 26.83 16.46
C GLN A 80 2.64 27.05 17.44
N ASP A 81 2.63 26.34 18.58
CA ASP A 81 3.73 26.32 19.55
C ASP A 81 4.97 25.53 19.08
N ALA A 82 4.96 24.96 17.87
CA ALA A 82 6.01 24.11 17.31
C ALA A 82 6.42 22.90 18.19
N ARG A 83 5.46 22.32 18.92
CA ARG A 83 5.69 21.14 19.78
C ARG A 83 5.89 19.88 18.95
N LYS A 84 6.76 18.98 19.42
CA LYS A 84 7.04 17.70 18.72
C LYS A 84 5.86 16.74 18.72
N GLY A 85 4.98 16.83 19.72
CA GLY A 85 3.87 15.92 19.93
C GLY A 85 3.05 16.30 21.16
N GLU A 86 1.96 15.57 21.41
CA GLU A 86 1.10 15.79 22.59
C GLU A 86 1.81 15.49 23.92
N ALA A 87 2.85 14.68 23.86
CA ALA A 87 3.74 14.35 24.97
C ALA A 87 4.77 15.45 25.26
N ASP A 88 4.98 16.39 24.34
CA ASP A 88 5.93 17.47 24.50
C ASP A 88 5.32 18.59 25.35
N ARG A 89 5.64 18.55 26.66
CA ARG A 89 5.11 19.46 27.69
C ARG A 89 6.24 20.13 28.47
N ALA A 90 7.41 20.29 27.85
CA ALA A 90 8.56 20.92 28.50
C ALA A 90 8.28 22.40 28.83
N VAL A 91 8.60 22.80 30.06
CA VAL A 91 8.46 24.19 30.52
C VAL A 91 9.85 24.81 30.59
N PHE A 92 10.12 25.77 29.70
CA PHE A 92 11.40 26.47 29.66
C PHE A 92 11.42 27.64 30.65
N VAL A 93 12.56 27.81 31.32
CA VAL A 93 12.78 28.96 32.21
C VAL A 93 13.10 30.18 31.35
N LYS A 94 12.23 31.20 31.40
CA LYS A 94 12.41 32.44 30.64
C LYS A 94 13.62 33.25 31.11
N GLN A 95 13.84 33.31 32.42
CA GLN A 95 14.90 34.11 33.03
C GLN A 95 15.75 33.25 33.97
N PRO A 96 16.73 32.49 33.43
CA PRO A 96 17.62 31.68 34.26
C PRO A 96 18.51 32.54 35.18
N LYS A 97 18.52 32.20 36.47
CA LYS A 97 19.21 32.96 37.54
C LYS A 97 20.66 33.33 37.20
N HIS A 98 21.46 32.37 36.75
CA HIS A 98 22.89 32.57 36.44
C HIS A 98 23.17 33.55 35.27
N LEU A 99 22.13 33.95 34.51
CA LEU A 99 22.24 35.01 33.51
C LEU A 99 21.94 36.41 34.11
N PHE A 100 20.99 36.49 35.04
CA PHE A 100 20.39 37.76 35.48
C PHE A 100 20.77 38.17 36.91
N THR A 101 21.43 37.31 37.68
CA THR A 101 21.84 37.61 39.06
C THR A 101 23.35 37.69 39.19
N GLY A 102 23.83 38.61 40.02
CA GLY A 102 25.24 38.81 40.31
C GLY A 102 25.89 39.89 39.44
N LYS A 103 27.04 40.38 39.89
CA LYS A 103 27.90 41.30 39.13
C LYS A 103 29.26 40.64 38.93
N ARG A 104 29.89 40.88 37.78
CA ARG A 104 31.25 40.38 37.51
C ARG A 104 32.26 41.27 38.22
N GLY A 105 33.02 40.68 39.14
CA GLY A 105 34.13 41.35 39.82
C GLY A 105 35.45 41.26 39.04
N VAL A 106 36.51 41.80 39.64
CA VAL A 106 37.90 41.61 39.16
C VAL A 106 38.35 40.20 39.56
N GLY A 107 38.83 39.40 38.59
CA GLY A 107 39.26 38.02 38.82
C GLY A 107 38.59 37.02 37.87
N LYS A 108 38.26 35.84 38.38
CA LYS A 108 37.68 34.75 37.58
C LYS A 108 36.22 35.05 37.20
N ALA A 109 35.90 34.85 35.93
CA ALA A 109 34.54 34.95 35.41
C ALA A 109 33.80 33.59 35.51
N ASP A 110 32.48 33.64 35.61
CA ASP A 110 31.60 32.45 35.66
C ASP A 110 31.57 31.65 34.35
N ARG A 111 31.85 32.33 33.23
CA ARG A 111 31.82 31.76 31.87
C ARG A 111 33.05 32.25 31.11
N ARG A 112 33.45 31.48 30.09
CA ARG A 112 34.64 31.73 29.27
C ARG A 112 34.36 32.70 28.14
#